data_AF-A0AAX1U0W7-F1
#
_entry.id   AF-A0AAX1U0W7-F1
#
_cell.length_a   1.000
_cell.length_b   1.000
_cell.length_c   1.000
_cell.angle_alpha   90.00
_cell.angle_beta   90.00
_cell.angle_gamma   90.00
#
_symmetry.space_group_name_H-M   'P 1'
#
loop_
_entity.id
_entity.type
_entity.pdbx_description
1 polymer ?
#
loop_
_entity_poly.entity_id
_entity_poly.type
_entity_poly.pdbx_seq_one_letter_code
_entity_poly.pdbx_strand_id
1 'polypeptide(L)'
;MKLKHIAIIGTLFPILFSLVLFFGVLISADSDDENSNFSSGITGMNLSAEVLKHQPMVEKYAREYGISEYVNVLLAIIQVESGGTAEDVMQSSESLGLPPNSLDTESSIKQGCKYFASLLSS
;
A
#
# COMPACT_ATOMS: atom_id res chain seq x y z
N MET A 1 37.31 -50.41 5.06
CA MET A 1 36.60 -49.32 5.77
C MET A 1 36.28 -48.09 4.89
N LYS A 2 37.08 -47.76 3.86
CA LYS A 2 36.91 -46.55 3.02
C LYS A 2 35.64 -46.54 2.13
N LEU A 3 35.19 -47.69 1.63
CA LEU A 3 34.02 -47.78 0.74
C LEU A 3 32.68 -47.46 1.44
N LYS A 4 32.55 -47.83 2.71
CA LYS A 4 31.36 -47.53 3.53
C LYS A 4 31.21 -46.03 3.79
N HIS A 5 32.32 -45.31 3.94
CA HIS A 5 32.31 -43.86 4.19
C HIS A 5 31.90 -43.08 2.94
N ILE A 6 32.33 -43.52 1.75
CA ILE A 6 31.92 -42.92 0.46
C ILE A 6 30.42 -43.10 0.21
N ALA A 7 29.85 -44.27 0.55
CA ALA A 7 28.41 -44.51 0.44
C ALA A 7 27.59 -43.66 1.44
N ILE A 8 28.11 -43.47 2.66
CA ILE A 8 27.47 -42.61 3.68
C ILE A 8 27.55 -41.13 3.26
N ILE A 9 28.69 -40.66 2.76
CA ILE A 9 28.86 -39.27 2.29
C ILE A 9 27.97 -38.99 1.08
N GLY A 10 27.86 -39.94 0.14
CA GLY A 10 27.03 -39.81 -1.06
C GLY A 10 25.52 -39.75 -0.78
N THR A 11 25.07 -40.32 0.34
CA THR A 11 23.66 -40.24 0.77
C THR A 11 23.40 -39.09 1.75
N LEU A 12 24.36 -38.76 2.61
CA LEU A 12 24.23 -37.70 3.61
C LEU A 12 24.30 -36.30 3.00
N PHE A 13 25.13 -36.10 1.97
CA PHE A 13 25.29 -34.80 1.29
C PHE A 13 24.00 -34.28 0.63
N PRO A 14 23.26 -35.07 -0.19
CA PRO A 14 22.01 -34.58 -0.79
C PRO A 14 20.91 -34.34 0.25
N ILE A 15 20.87 -35.13 1.34
CA ILE A 15 19.89 -34.93 2.43
C ILE A 15 20.17 -33.61 3.15
N LEU A 16 21.43 -33.33 3.49
CA LEU A 16 21.82 -32.08 4.13
C LEU A 16 21.57 -30.88 3.20
N PHE A 17 21.89 -31.00 1.92
CA PHE A 17 21.65 -29.96 0.92
C PHE A 17 20.14 -29.68 0.75
N SER A 18 19.31 -30.73 0.73
CA SER A 18 17.85 -30.59 0.68
C SER A 18 17.27 -29.90 1.92
N LEU A 19 17.83 -30.16 3.11
CA LEU A 19 17.42 -29.50 4.36
C LEU A 19 17.76 -28.01 4.33
N VAL A 20 18.97 -27.65 3.88
CA VAL A 20 19.38 -26.24 3.75
C VAL A 20 18.50 -25.49 2.76
N LEU A 21 18.16 -26.10 1.61
CA LEU A 21 17.24 -25.49 0.65
C LEU A 21 15.82 -25.33 1.21
N PHE A 22 15.32 -26.33 1.95
CA PHE A 22 14.00 -26.26 2.57
C PHE A 22 13.90 -25.10 3.58
N PHE A 23 14.89 -24.96 4.47
CA PHE A 23 14.93 -23.83 5.40
C PHE A 23 15.19 -22.49 4.70
N GLY A 24 15.98 -22.45 3.63
CA GLY A 24 16.16 -21.25 2.81
C GLY A 24 14.85 -20.74 2.21
N VAL A 25 13.99 -21.65 1.71
CA VAL A 25 12.66 -21.30 1.20
C VAL A 25 11.71 -20.85 2.32
N LEU A 26 11.72 -21.52 3.49
CA LEU A 26 10.89 -21.12 4.62
C LEU A 26 11.27 -19.73 5.17
N ILE A 27 12.56 -19.42 5.26
CA ILE A 27 13.03 -18.10 5.71
C ILE A 27 12.72 -17.01 4.68
N SER A 28 12.83 -17.32 3.37
CA SER A 28 12.42 -16.38 2.33
C SER A 28 10.92 -16.12 2.31
N ALA A 29 10.10 -17.11 2.67
CA ALA A 29 8.64 -16.97 2.70
C ALA A 29 8.13 -16.15 3.91
N ASP A 30 8.92 -16.06 4.98
CA ASP A 30 8.59 -15.30 6.21
C ASP A 30 9.15 -13.86 6.18
N SER A 31 9.91 -13.50 5.14
CA SER A 31 10.46 -12.14 4.98
C SER A 31 9.49 -11.17 4.26
N ASP A 32 8.30 -11.63 3.88
CA ASP A 32 7.23 -10.80 3.32
C ASP A 32 6.23 -10.35 4.40
N ASP A 33 6.74 -10.07 5.61
CA ASP A 33 6.00 -9.37 6.67
C ASP A 33 5.99 -7.87 6.40
N GLU A 34 5.37 -7.46 5.29
CA GLU A 34 4.81 -6.12 5.15
C GLU A 34 3.28 -6.21 5.09
N ASN A 35 2.69 -5.97 6.26
CA ASN A 35 1.37 -5.37 6.46
C ASN A 35 0.33 -5.74 5.39
N SER A 36 -0.34 -6.87 5.60
CA SER A 36 -1.56 -7.25 4.90
C SER A 36 -2.61 -6.12 4.90
N ASN A 37 -2.61 -5.31 3.85
CA ASN A 37 -3.73 -4.47 3.46
C ASN A 37 -3.88 -4.50 1.94
N PHE A 38 -4.82 -5.34 1.51
CA PHE A 38 -5.52 -5.29 0.23
C PHE A 38 -4.68 -5.38 -1.05
N SER A 39 -4.08 -6.55 -1.30
CA SER A 39 -3.67 -6.97 -2.65
C SER A 39 -4.88 -7.50 -3.41
N SER A 40 -5.65 -6.59 -4.03
CA SER A 40 -6.41 -6.94 -5.24
C SER A 40 -5.48 -6.67 -6.41
N GLY A 41 -5.21 -7.69 -7.22
CA GLY A 41 -4.21 -7.71 -8.29
C GLY A 41 -4.45 -6.70 -9.41
N ILE A 42 -4.22 -5.43 -9.11
CA ILE A 42 -3.91 -4.38 -10.06
C ILE A 42 -2.40 -4.26 -10.03
N THR A 43 -1.77 -4.17 -11.20
CA THR A 43 -0.36 -3.77 -11.35
C THR A 43 -0.20 -2.34 -10.85
N GLY A 44 -0.36 -2.15 -9.53
CA GLY A 44 -0.45 -0.88 -8.87
C GLY A 44 0.95 -0.34 -8.67
N MET A 45 1.24 0.80 -9.29
CA MET A 45 2.39 1.59 -8.86
C MET A 45 2.23 1.86 -7.36
N ASN A 46 3.29 1.62 -6.59
CA ASN A 46 3.28 1.91 -5.16
C ASN A 46 3.03 3.42 -4.97
N LEU A 47 2.21 3.78 -3.99
CA LEU A 47 1.95 5.17 -3.65
C LEU A 47 3.24 5.85 -3.19
N SER A 48 3.44 7.11 -3.55
CA SER A 48 4.61 7.86 -3.08
C SER A 48 4.56 8.03 -1.55
N ALA A 49 5.73 8.13 -0.92
CA ALA A 49 5.80 8.43 0.52
C ALA A 49 5.10 9.75 0.87
N GLU A 50 5.10 10.71 -0.06
CA GLU A 50 4.40 11.99 0.07
C GLU A 50 2.88 11.83 0.11
N VAL A 51 2.31 10.82 -0.56
CA VAL A 51 0.88 10.52 -0.47
C VAL A 51 0.57 9.77 0.81
N LEU A 52 1.41 8.79 1.17
CA LEU A 52 1.21 7.95 2.36
C LEU A 52 1.22 8.76 3.67
N LYS A 53 1.96 9.88 3.73
CA LYS A 53 1.94 10.76 4.92
C LYS A 53 0.54 11.32 5.23
N HIS A 54 -0.34 11.41 4.22
CA HIS A 54 -1.71 11.90 4.37
C HIS A 54 -2.72 10.81 4.75
N GLN A 55 -2.33 9.54 4.71
CA GLN A 55 -3.22 8.41 5.01
C GLN A 55 -3.99 8.54 6.33
N PRO A 56 -3.38 8.91 7.47
CA PRO A 56 -4.13 9.03 8.73
C PRO A 56 -5.25 10.07 8.66
N MET A 57 -5.03 11.15 7.91
CA MET A 57 -6.01 12.22 7.72
C MET A 57 -7.11 11.81 6.74
N VAL A 58 -6.75 11.10 5.67
CA VAL A 58 -7.71 10.52 4.72
C VAL A 58 -8.62 9.52 5.44
N GLU A 59 -8.06 8.62 6.25
CA GLU A 59 -8.84 7.65 7.03
C GLU A 59 -9.81 8.32 8.02
N LYS A 60 -9.37 9.40 8.69
CA LYS A 60 -10.22 10.20 9.59
C LYS A 60 -11.47 10.71 8.86
N TYR A 61 -11.29 11.38 7.72
CA TYR A 61 -12.40 11.98 6.98
C TYR A 61 -13.21 10.94 6.19
N ALA A 62 -12.58 9.90 5.66
CA ALA A 62 -13.28 8.79 5.04
C ALA A 62 -14.23 8.09 6.01
N ARG A 63 -13.84 7.96 7.29
CA ARG A 63 -14.72 7.46 8.35
C ARG A 63 -15.86 8.41 8.68
N GLU A 64 -15.60 9.72 8.72
CA GLU A 64 -16.62 10.73 8.96
C GLU A 64 -17.74 10.70 7.91
N TYR A 65 -17.39 10.46 6.64
CA TYR A 65 -18.34 10.39 5.52
C TYR A 65 -18.79 8.96 5.17
N GLY A 66 -18.40 7.95 5.95
CA GLY A 66 -18.85 6.57 5.75
C GLY A 66 -18.32 5.89 4.47
N ILE A 67 -17.14 6.30 4.00
CA ILE A 67 -16.46 5.79 2.78
C ILE A 67 -15.09 5.17 3.12
N SER A 68 -14.99 4.51 4.29
CA SER A 68 -13.71 3.98 4.80
C SER A 68 -13.12 2.88 3.92
N GLU A 69 -13.96 2.14 3.22
CA GLU A 69 -13.59 1.12 2.24
C GLU A 69 -12.90 1.69 0.99
N TYR A 70 -13.03 3.01 0.76
CA TYR A 70 -12.45 3.71 -0.39
C TYR A 70 -11.17 4.49 -0.07
N VAL A 71 -10.58 4.32 1.11
CA VAL A 71 -9.32 5.01 1.49
C VAL A 71 -8.22 4.81 0.44
N ASN A 72 -8.07 3.60 -0.08
CA ASN A 72 -7.07 3.31 -1.12
C ASN A 72 -7.34 4.09 -2.42
N VAL A 73 -8.61 4.30 -2.76
CA VAL A 73 -9.02 5.09 -3.94
C VAL A 73 -8.74 6.57 -3.69
N LEU A 74 -9.06 7.08 -2.49
CA LEU A 74 -8.79 8.47 -2.11
C LEU A 74 -7.29 8.78 -2.14
N LEU A 75 -6.45 7.87 -1.65
CA LEU A 75 -4.99 8.01 -1.74
C LEU A 75 -4.49 7.97 -3.19
N ALA A 76 -5.05 7.08 -4.02
CA ALA A 76 -4.74 7.08 -5.45
C ALA A 76 -5.15 8.37 -6.15
N ILE A 77 -6.27 8.99 -5.76
CA ILE A 77 -6.68 10.31 -6.25
C ILE A 77 -5.63 11.36 -5.87
N ILE A 78 -5.20 11.42 -4.60
CA ILE A 78 -4.14 12.34 -4.16
C ILE A 78 -2.85 12.14 -4.99
N GLN A 79 -2.49 10.88 -5.26
CA GLN A 79 -1.33 10.55 -6.08
C GLN A 79 -1.43 11.10 -7.50
N VAL A 80 -2.62 11.01 -8.12
CA VAL A 80 -2.85 11.48 -9.49
C VAL A 80 -2.95 13.01 -9.56
N GLU A 81 -3.63 13.64 -8.60
CA GLU A 81 -3.90 15.08 -8.60
C GLU A 81 -2.66 15.92 -8.26
N SER A 82 -1.90 15.52 -7.24
CA SER A 82 -0.78 16.33 -6.73
C SER A 82 0.47 15.54 -6.38
N GLY A 83 0.39 14.21 -6.42
CA GLY A 83 1.45 13.35 -5.89
C GLY A 83 1.71 13.53 -4.39
N GLY A 84 0.82 14.19 -3.65
CA GLY A 84 0.98 14.50 -2.22
C GLY A 84 1.90 15.70 -1.92
N THR A 85 2.20 16.53 -2.93
CA THR A 85 3.18 17.63 -2.80
C THR A 85 2.57 19.03 -2.75
N ALA A 86 1.36 19.22 -3.28
CA ALA A 86 0.65 20.51 -3.25
C ALA A 86 -0.05 20.74 -1.89
N GLU A 87 -0.37 21.99 -1.57
CA GLU A 87 -1.23 22.28 -0.40
C GLU A 87 -2.63 21.72 -0.63
N ASP A 88 -3.23 21.98 -1.80
CA ASP A 88 -4.48 21.36 -2.23
C ASP A 88 -4.22 19.96 -2.80
N VAL A 89 -3.95 19.02 -1.90
CA VAL A 89 -3.51 17.65 -2.21
C VAL A 89 -4.48 16.85 -3.07
N MET A 90 -5.79 17.11 -2.95
CA MET A 90 -6.84 16.47 -3.75
C MET A 90 -7.34 17.34 -4.90
N GLN A 91 -6.74 18.52 -5.16
CA GLN A 91 -7.24 19.53 -6.10
C GLN A 91 -8.75 19.76 -5.95
N SER A 92 -9.23 19.86 -4.71
CA SER A 92 -10.65 19.89 -4.41
C SER A 92 -11.22 21.30 -4.28
N SER A 93 -10.39 22.35 -4.43
CA SER A 93 -10.83 23.76 -4.41
C SER A 93 -11.92 24.04 -5.45
N GLU A 94 -11.77 23.52 -6.66
CA GLU A 94 -12.71 23.75 -7.76
C GLU A 94 -14.08 23.10 -7.50
N SER A 95 -14.13 22.01 -6.72
CA SER A 95 -15.39 21.38 -6.29
C SER A 95 -16.24 22.28 -5.38
N LEU A 96 -15.63 23.29 -4.76
CA LEU A 96 -16.30 24.35 -4.00
C LEU A 96 -16.52 25.64 -4.80
N GLY A 97 -16.11 25.68 -6.06
CA GLY A 97 -16.11 26.89 -6.87
C GLY A 97 -15.06 27.92 -6.44
N LEU A 98 -14.03 27.50 -5.70
CA LEU A 98 -12.89 28.34 -5.35
C LEU A 98 -11.84 28.32 -6.49
N PRO A 99 -10.96 29.33 -6.56
CA PRO A 99 -9.80 29.27 -7.44
C PRO A 99 -8.94 28.02 -7.17
N PRO A 100 -8.22 27.49 -8.17
CA PRO A 100 -7.32 26.35 -7.97
C PRO A 100 -6.30 26.61 -6.85
N ASN A 101 -5.98 25.59 -6.04
CA ASN A 101 -5.03 25.67 -4.93
C ASN A 101 -5.38 26.70 -3.84
N SER A 102 -6.67 26.87 -3.55
CA SER A 102 -7.13 27.79 -2.48
C SER A 102 -7.28 27.12 -1.11
N LEU A 103 -7.38 25.79 -1.08
CA LEU A 103 -7.55 25.02 0.15
C LEU A 103 -6.20 24.57 0.72
N ASP A 104 -6.09 24.63 2.05
CA ASP A 104 -5.02 23.95 2.77
C ASP A 104 -5.18 22.41 2.68
N THR A 105 -4.15 21.67 3.10
CA THR A 105 -4.14 20.20 3.03
C THR A 105 -5.31 19.55 3.76
N GLU A 106 -5.66 20.01 4.95
CA GLU A 106 -6.72 19.38 5.75
C GLU A 106 -8.10 19.65 5.13
N SER A 107 -8.34 20.89 4.72
CA SER A 107 -9.57 21.31 4.05
C SER A 107 -9.71 20.63 2.69
N SER A 108 -8.61 20.45 1.96
CA SER A 108 -8.57 19.73 0.70
C SER A 108 -8.99 18.27 0.86
N ILE A 109 -8.40 17.55 1.83
CA ILE A 109 -8.76 16.15 2.09
C ILE A 109 -10.22 16.05 2.55
N LYS A 110 -10.65 16.93 3.47
CA LYS A 110 -12.02 16.93 3.97
C LYS A 110 -13.03 17.17 2.86
N GLN A 111 -12.78 18.14 1.99
CA GLN A 111 -13.66 18.47 0.87
C GLN A 111 -13.63 17.37 -0.19
N GLY A 112 -12.46 16.84 -0.54
CA GLY A 112 -12.32 15.73 -1.48
C GLY A 112 -13.07 14.47 -1.02
N CYS A 113 -12.96 14.10 0.25
CA CYS A 113 -13.72 12.97 0.82
C CYS A 113 -15.23 13.22 0.77
N LYS A 114 -15.68 14.43 1.15
CA LYS A 114 -17.10 14.82 1.09
C LYS A 114 -17.65 14.74 -0.33
N TYR A 115 -16.90 15.29 -1.29
CA TYR A 115 -17.29 15.31 -2.69
C TYR A 115 -17.37 13.89 -3.26
N PHE A 116 -16.36 13.06 -3.01
CA PHE A 116 -16.35 11.66 -3.41
C PHE A 116 -17.55 10.88 -2.83
N ALA A 117 -17.84 11.05 -1.54
CA ALA A 117 -19.02 10.42 -0.91
C ALA A 117 -20.34 10.87 -1.56
N SER A 118 -20.45 12.15 -1.94
CA SER A 118 -21.65 12.66 -2.61
C SER A 118 -21.85 12.05 -4.01
N LEU A 119 -20.76 11.77 -4.74
CA LEU A 119 -20.81 11.12 -6.03
C LEU A 119 -21.23 9.64 -5.92
N LEU A 120 -20.81 8.94 -4.86
CA LEU A 120 -21.23 7.56 -4.61
C LEU A 120 -22.70 7.43 -4.21
N SER A 121 -23.26 8.49 -3.60
CA SER A 121 -24.64 8.52 -3.11
C SER A 121 -25.65 9.00 -4.17
N SER A 122 -25.18 9.45 -5.33
CA SER A 122 -25.99 9.96 -6.45
C SER A 122 -26.40 8.83 -7.39
#